data_AF-A0A2E3LWR4-F1
#
_entry.id   AF-A0A2E3LWR4-F1
#
_cell.length_a   1.000
_cell.length_b   1.000
_cell.length_c   1.000
_cell.angle_alpha   90.00
_cell.angle_beta   90.00
_cell.angle_gamma   90.00
#
_symmetry.space_group_name_H-M   'P 1'
#
loop_
_entity.id
_entity.type
_entity.pdbx_description
1 polymer ?
#
loop_
_entity_poly.entity_id
_entity_poly.type
_entity_poly.pdbx_seq_one_letter_code
_entity_poly.pdbx_strand_id
1 'polypeptide(L)'
;MQLYAWDRKGSLCSIVEAESQITYTCMECGGPLRVRGGERRQRHYYHLQSSRPCRQEGKSLEHLQVQYALLDSIGQKNCFLERRFPEIRRIADVCCEKSKLIIEVQCSPISIEEVKERNRDYESIGYRVLWILHEKSFRKRWISAAENFLLSSPHYFTNINKDGKGKIYDTLDTWNGAKRQYASFRSYPCLGKIKNRKRRLEQNHPLIQKRAFWEFHFQEDILDYYERANSDLLGDLERVNVGNIFFDKRDKNFSLKDAIFFYCLRPIKILWYLLLEKSLS
;
A
#
# COMPACT_ATOMS: atom_id res chain seq x y z
N MET A 1 11.54 -11.87 -11.20
CA MET A 1 12.86 -11.50 -10.65
C MET A 1 12.80 -11.65 -9.14
N GLN A 2 13.70 -12.42 -8.52
CA GLN A 2 13.64 -12.71 -7.08
C GLN A 2 15.02 -12.56 -6.42
N LEU A 3 15.05 -12.43 -5.10
CA LEU A 3 16.24 -12.12 -4.29
C LEU A 3 16.80 -13.33 -3.53
N TYR A 4 15.99 -14.36 -3.33
CA TYR A 4 16.41 -15.58 -2.63
C TYR A 4 16.12 -16.83 -3.45
N ALA A 5 16.95 -17.85 -3.26
CA ALA A 5 16.82 -19.15 -3.89
C ALA A 5 17.41 -20.26 -3.01
N TRP A 6 17.11 -21.52 -3.32
CA TRP A 6 17.82 -22.65 -2.73
C TRP A 6 19.15 -22.90 -3.46
N ASP A 7 20.23 -23.07 -2.71
CA ASP A 7 21.51 -23.51 -3.25
C ASP A 7 21.52 -25.03 -3.54
N ARG A 8 22.66 -25.56 -3.99
CA ARG A 8 22.83 -27.00 -4.28
C ARG A 8 22.70 -27.90 -3.05
N LYS A 9 22.90 -27.37 -1.85
CA LYS A 9 22.77 -28.08 -0.57
C LYS A 9 21.36 -27.98 0.00
N GLY A 10 20.45 -27.29 -0.69
CA GLY A 10 19.09 -27.02 -0.21
C GLY A 10 19.01 -25.93 0.86
N SER A 11 20.06 -25.13 1.03
CA SER A 11 20.11 -23.99 1.96
C SER A 11 19.68 -22.69 1.29
N LEU A 12 19.07 -21.79 2.08
CA LEU A 12 18.60 -20.51 1.59
C LEU A 12 19.79 -19.62 1.25
N CYS A 13 19.89 -19.18 0.00
CA CYS A 13 20.96 -18.34 -0.49
C CYS A 13 20.40 -16.97 -0.91
N SER A 14 21.00 -15.92 -0.36
CA SER A 14 20.74 -14.54 -0.77
C SER A 14 21.46 -14.22 -2.08
N ILE A 15 20.86 -13.37 -2.90
CA ILE A 15 21.48 -12.87 -4.12
C ILE A 15 22.83 -12.17 -3.90
N VAL A 16 23.07 -11.66 -2.68
CA VAL A 16 24.34 -11.02 -2.30
C VAL A 16 25.47 -12.04 -2.29
N GLU A 17 25.22 -13.24 -1.77
CA GLU A 17 26.18 -14.34 -1.61
C GLU A 17 26.28 -15.21 -2.87
N ALA A 18 25.32 -15.06 -3.77
CA ALA A 18 25.22 -15.90 -4.95
C ALA A 18 26.36 -15.66 -5.95
N GLU A 19 26.79 -16.72 -6.63
CA GLU A 19 27.74 -16.66 -7.75
C GLU A 19 27.04 -16.79 -9.12
N SER A 20 27.55 -16.06 -10.13
CA SER A 20 26.90 -15.95 -11.45
C SER A 20 26.84 -17.23 -12.29
N GLN A 21 27.82 -18.14 -12.13
CA GLN A 21 27.93 -19.37 -12.92
C GLN A 21 27.28 -20.59 -12.25
N ILE A 22 26.67 -20.40 -11.08
CA ILE A 22 26.01 -21.48 -10.34
C ILE A 22 24.51 -21.49 -10.66
N THR A 23 23.95 -22.69 -10.81
CA THR A 23 22.51 -22.91 -10.91
C THR A 23 21.92 -23.07 -9.51
N TYR A 24 20.82 -22.35 -9.26
CA TYR A 24 20.04 -22.38 -8.03
C TYR A 24 18.63 -22.90 -8.29
N THR A 25 17.84 -23.13 -7.25
CA THR A 25 16.49 -23.67 -7.35
C THR A 25 15.45 -22.70 -6.79
N CYS A 26 14.36 -22.45 -7.54
CA CYS A 26 13.28 -21.57 -7.10
C CYS A 26 12.55 -22.14 -5.88
N MET A 27 12.31 -21.28 -4.90
CA MET A 27 11.61 -21.64 -3.65
C MET A 27 10.11 -21.88 -3.83
N GLU A 28 9.54 -21.40 -4.94
CA GLU A 28 8.13 -21.55 -5.29
C GLU A 28 7.92 -22.75 -6.22
N CYS A 29 8.47 -22.72 -7.44
CA CYS A 29 8.18 -23.73 -8.46
C CYS A 29 9.19 -24.90 -8.53
N GLY A 30 10.33 -24.79 -7.83
CA GLY A 30 11.44 -25.74 -7.92
C GLY A 30 12.23 -25.67 -9.24
N GLY A 31 11.94 -24.70 -10.12
CA GLY A 31 12.60 -24.54 -11.40
C GLY A 31 14.06 -24.04 -11.27
N PRO A 32 14.90 -24.30 -12.29
CA PRO A 32 16.30 -23.89 -12.30
C PRO A 32 16.45 -22.39 -12.53
N LEU A 33 17.34 -21.78 -11.76
CA LEU A 33 17.62 -20.35 -11.77
C LEU A 33 19.09 -20.07 -12.05
N ARG A 34 19.37 -18.89 -12.60
CA ARG A 34 20.69 -18.28 -12.57
C ARG A 34 20.63 -16.87 -12.03
N VAL A 35 21.79 -16.36 -11.66
CA VAL A 35 21.97 -14.96 -11.26
C VAL A 35 22.16 -14.11 -12.51
N ARG A 36 21.42 -13.02 -12.61
CA ARG A 36 21.65 -11.95 -13.59
C ARG A 36 21.80 -10.63 -12.88
N GLY A 37 22.75 -9.84 -13.33
CA GLY A 37 23.06 -8.54 -12.77
C GLY A 37 24.39 -8.05 -13.33
N GLY A 38 24.74 -6.82 -13.01
CA GLY A 38 26.01 -6.23 -13.40
C GLY A 38 26.27 -5.00 -12.56
N GLU A 39 27.36 -4.30 -12.83
CA GLU A 39 27.82 -3.15 -12.05
C GLU A 39 26.77 -2.04 -11.90
N ARG A 40 25.90 -1.88 -12.91
CA ARG A 40 24.81 -0.88 -12.92
C ARG A 40 23.40 -1.46 -12.77
N ARG A 41 23.26 -2.78 -12.58
CA ARG A 41 21.95 -3.45 -12.59
C ARG A 41 21.81 -4.38 -11.40
N GLN A 42 20.76 -4.16 -10.62
CA GLN A 42 20.43 -4.96 -9.44
C GLN A 42 20.51 -6.45 -9.76
N ARG A 43 21.35 -7.15 -8.99
CA ARG A 43 21.46 -8.61 -9.08
C ARG A 43 20.14 -9.23 -8.63
N HIS A 44 19.68 -10.23 -9.36
CA HIS A 44 18.48 -11.00 -9.06
C HIS A 44 18.60 -12.40 -9.67
N TYR A 45 17.86 -13.36 -9.12
CA TYR A 45 17.66 -14.64 -9.76
C TYR A 45 16.59 -14.54 -10.86
N TYR A 46 16.83 -15.25 -11.95
CA TYR A 46 15.90 -15.42 -13.07
C TYR A 46 15.81 -16.90 -13.47
N HIS A 47 14.65 -17.31 -13.97
CA HIS A 47 14.41 -18.67 -14.44
C HIS A 47 15.14 -18.91 -15.77
N LEU A 48 15.85 -20.05 -15.87
CA LEU A 48 16.46 -20.48 -17.14
C LEU A 48 15.44 -21.02 -18.13
N GLN A 49 14.41 -21.70 -17.60
CA GLN A 49 13.32 -22.29 -18.36
C GLN A 49 12.02 -22.01 -17.61
N SER A 50 11.07 -21.39 -18.29
CA SER A 50 9.73 -21.12 -17.75
C SER A 50 8.84 -22.35 -18.06
N SER A 51 9.08 -23.45 -17.35
CA SER A 51 8.32 -24.71 -17.56
C SER A 51 7.12 -24.86 -16.63
N ARG A 52 7.04 -24.05 -15.56
CA ARG A 52 5.97 -24.08 -14.57
C ARG A 52 5.52 -22.66 -14.21
N PRO A 53 4.22 -22.42 -14.00
CA PRO A 53 3.74 -21.13 -13.54
C PRO A 53 4.39 -20.81 -12.19
N CYS A 54 5.03 -19.65 -12.10
CA CYS A 54 5.79 -19.20 -10.93
C CYS A 54 5.53 -17.71 -10.70
N ARG A 55 4.97 -17.34 -9.53
CA ARG A 55 4.69 -15.94 -9.22
C ARG A 55 5.98 -15.12 -9.11
N GLN A 56 7.07 -15.74 -8.63
CA GLN A 56 8.39 -15.08 -8.57
C GLN A 56 8.94 -14.69 -9.95
N GLU A 57 8.53 -15.38 -11.02
CA GLU A 57 8.97 -15.05 -12.37
C GLU A 57 8.39 -13.70 -12.83
N GLY A 58 7.13 -13.44 -12.51
CA GLY A 58 6.40 -12.22 -12.90
C GLY A 58 6.83 -10.93 -12.18
N LYS A 59 7.69 -11.01 -11.16
CA LYS A 59 8.22 -9.84 -10.45
C LYS A 59 9.13 -9.01 -11.35
N SER A 60 8.87 -7.70 -11.44
CA SER A 60 9.68 -6.75 -12.22
C SER A 60 10.80 -6.11 -11.38
N LEU A 61 11.65 -5.28 -12.01
CA LEU A 61 12.65 -4.50 -11.27
C LEU A 61 11.99 -3.49 -10.33
N GLU A 62 10.90 -2.85 -10.75
CA GLU A 62 10.13 -1.95 -9.88
C GLU A 62 9.65 -2.67 -8.61
N HIS A 63 9.17 -3.90 -8.74
CA HIS A 63 8.74 -4.71 -7.59
C HIS A 63 9.88 -4.88 -6.57
N LEU A 64 11.07 -5.23 -7.06
CA LEU A 64 12.26 -5.36 -6.21
C LEU A 64 12.66 -4.02 -5.57
N GLN A 65 12.62 -2.92 -6.32
CA GLN A 65 12.97 -1.60 -5.80
C GLN A 65 12.00 -1.13 -4.69
N VAL A 66 10.71 -1.46 -4.81
CA VAL A 66 9.73 -1.20 -3.74
C VAL A 66 10.04 -2.03 -2.50
N GLN A 67 10.39 -3.31 -2.65
CA GLN A 67 10.80 -4.17 -1.52
C GLN A 67 12.02 -3.60 -0.78
N TYR A 68 13.04 -3.12 -1.51
CA TYR A 68 14.20 -2.48 -0.90
C TYR A 68 13.84 -1.17 -0.19
N ALA A 69 13.05 -0.30 -0.83
CA ALA A 69 12.61 0.95 -0.20
C ALA A 69 11.79 0.71 1.09
N LEU A 70 10.97 -0.35 1.12
CA LEU A 70 10.26 -0.77 2.33
C LEU A 70 11.23 -1.22 3.43
N LEU A 71 12.22 -2.03 3.07
CA LEU A 71 13.20 -2.55 4.03
C LEU A 71 14.06 -1.43 4.63
N ASP A 72 14.46 -0.45 3.81
CA ASP A 72 15.23 0.71 4.23
C ASP A 72 14.41 1.65 5.14
N SER A 73 13.13 1.85 4.82
CA SER A 73 12.23 2.70 5.62
C SER A 73 11.85 2.08 6.97
N ILE A 74 11.54 0.78 7.00
CA ILE A 74 11.07 0.08 8.21
C ILE A 74 12.25 -0.35 9.10
N GLY A 75 13.39 -0.65 8.47
CA GLY A 75 14.61 -1.11 9.10
C GLY A 75 14.82 -2.62 8.99
N GLN A 76 16.00 -2.99 8.49
CA GLN A 76 16.42 -4.37 8.19
C GLN A 76 16.36 -5.33 9.39
N LYS A 77 16.46 -4.84 10.63
CA LYS A 77 16.50 -5.70 11.82
C LYS A 77 15.15 -6.34 12.19
N ASN A 78 14.05 -5.89 11.60
CA ASN A 78 12.70 -6.32 12.00
C ASN A 78 11.89 -6.96 10.88
N CYS A 79 12.37 -6.91 9.64
CA CYS A 79 11.64 -7.43 8.50
C CYS A 79 12.55 -8.19 7.53
N PHE A 80 11.97 -9.19 6.86
CA PHE A 80 12.64 -10.10 5.94
C PHE A 80 11.99 -10.00 4.56
N LEU A 81 12.81 -9.94 3.51
CA LEU A 81 12.32 -9.99 2.13
C LEU A 81 12.10 -11.44 1.69
N GLU A 82 11.07 -11.66 0.88
CA GLU A 82 10.75 -12.97 0.27
C GLU A 82 10.68 -14.13 1.28
N ARG A 83 10.05 -13.88 2.43
CA ARG A 83 9.90 -14.87 3.50
C ARG A 83 8.93 -15.96 3.06
N ARG A 84 9.42 -17.20 2.98
CA ARG A 84 8.61 -18.38 2.65
C ARG A 84 7.79 -18.88 3.85
N PHE A 85 6.52 -19.16 3.59
CA PHE A 85 5.56 -19.81 4.48
C PHE A 85 5.09 -21.12 3.83
N PRO A 86 5.77 -22.25 4.07
CA PRO A 86 5.45 -23.54 3.46
C PRO A 86 4.02 -24.01 3.69
N GLU A 87 3.46 -23.76 4.88
CA GLU A 87 2.15 -24.20 5.35
C GLU A 87 0.99 -23.64 4.52
N ILE A 88 1.14 -22.42 4.03
CA ILE A 88 0.18 -21.75 3.13
C ILE A 88 0.70 -21.64 1.69
N ARG A 89 1.87 -22.22 1.41
CA ARG A 89 2.53 -22.21 0.10
C ARG A 89 2.69 -20.79 -0.47
N ARG A 90 3.03 -19.82 0.38
CA ARG A 90 3.26 -18.41 0.01
C ARG A 90 4.70 -17.98 0.23
N ILE A 91 5.08 -16.93 -0.49
CA ILE A 91 6.33 -16.19 -0.29
C ILE A 91 5.93 -14.72 -0.14
N ALA A 92 6.03 -14.21 1.08
CA ALA A 92 5.72 -12.82 1.39
C ALA A 92 6.79 -11.88 0.87
N ASP A 93 6.40 -10.80 0.21
CA ASP A 93 7.36 -9.82 -0.31
C ASP A 93 8.18 -9.16 0.81
N VAL A 94 7.52 -8.71 1.87
CA VAL A 94 8.16 -8.28 3.12
C VAL A 94 7.40 -8.86 4.31
N CYS A 95 8.12 -9.47 5.25
CA CYS A 95 7.56 -10.04 6.46
C CYS A 95 8.19 -9.39 7.69
N CYS A 96 7.37 -8.74 8.52
CA CYS A 96 7.78 -8.20 9.81
C CYS A 96 7.25 -9.12 10.92
N GLU A 97 8.06 -10.12 11.30
CA GLU A 97 7.62 -11.25 12.14
C GLU A 97 7.16 -10.83 13.53
N LYS A 98 7.88 -9.89 14.18
CA LYS A 98 7.54 -9.42 15.53
C LYS A 98 6.18 -8.75 15.61
N SER A 99 5.81 -8.02 14.57
CA SER A 99 4.53 -7.32 14.48
C SER A 99 3.45 -8.14 13.78
N LYS A 100 3.76 -9.38 13.36
CA LYS A 100 2.85 -10.24 12.58
C LYS A 100 2.24 -9.52 11.38
N LEU A 101 3.08 -8.78 10.64
CA LEU A 101 2.67 -8.00 9.48
C LEU A 101 3.36 -8.51 8.22
N ILE A 102 2.57 -8.74 7.17
CA ILE A 102 3.03 -8.94 5.80
C ILE A 102 2.76 -7.68 5.00
N ILE A 103 3.72 -7.29 4.18
CA ILE A 103 3.56 -6.23 3.19
C ILE A 103 3.67 -6.86 1.81
N GLU A 104 2.58 -6.84 1.05
CA GLU A 104 2.51 -7.35 -0.32
C GLU A 104 2.71 -6.20 -1.31
N VAL A 105 3.59 -6.39 -2.29
CA VAL A 105 3.84 -5.41 -3.34
C VAL A 105 3.14 -5.89 -4.60
N GLN A 106 2.36 -5.02 -5.25
CA GLN A 106 1.66 -5.37 -6.47
C GLN A 106 1.90 -4.34 -7.57
N CYS A 107 2.71 -4.74 -8.56
CA CYS A 107 3.07 -3.88 -9.68
C CYS A 107 2.23 -4.11 -10.94
N SER A 108 1.58 -5.28 -11.09
CA SER A 108 0.72 -5.65 -12.22
C SER A 108 -0.75 -5.77 -11.79
N PRO A 109 -1.73 -5.79 -12.72
CA PRO A 109 -3.12 -6.10 -12.37
C PRO A 109 -3.25 -7.45 -11.65
N ILE A 110 -4.16 -7.51 -10.69
CA ILE A 110 -4.47 -8.71 -9.88
C ILE A 110 -5.99 -8.87 -9.78
N SER A 111 -6.47 -10.11 -9.72
CA SER A 111 -7.88 -10.38 -9.50
C SER A 111 -8.27 -10.13 -8.04
N ILE A 112 -9.56 -9.85 -7.79
CA ILE A 112 -10.06 -9.72 -6.43
C ILE A 112 -9.98 -11.06 -5.68
N GLU A 113 -10.13 -12.18 -6.38
CA GLU A 113 -10.02 -13.53 -5.83
C GLU A 113 -8.62 -13.80 -5.27
N GLU A 114 -7.57 -13.48 -6.03
CA GLU A 114 -6.18 -13.68 -5.59
C GLU A 114 -5.83 -12.76 -4.42
N VAL A 115 -6.33 -11.51 -4.39
CA VAL A 115 -6.16 -10.62 -3.21
C VAL A 115 -6.83 -11.23 -1.97
N LYS A 116 -8.08 -11.71 -2.11
CA LYS A 116 -8.81 -12.36 -1.01
C LYS A 116 -8.15 -13.64 -0.54
N GLU A 117 -7.58 -14.43 -1.45
CA GLU A 117 -6.86 -15.66 -1.13
C GLU A 117 -5.58 -15.33 -0.36
N ARG A 118 -4.75 -14.40 -0.85
CA ARG A 118 -3.53 -13.97 -0.14
C ARG A 118 -3.82 -13.44 1.26
N ASN A 119 -4.84 -12.58 1.41
CA ASN A 119 -5.23 -12.08 2.72
C ASN A 119 -5.63 -13.24 3.65
N ARG A 120 -6.48 -14.16 3.18
CA ARG A 120 -6.92 -15.33 3.97
C ARG A 120 -5.77 -16.26 4.34
N ASP A 121 -4.85 -16.52 3.42
CA ASP A 121 -3.68 -17.37 3.64
C ASP A 121 -2.84 -16.83 4.80
N TYR A 122 -2.45 -15.55 4.76
CA TYR A 122 -1.67 -14.95 5.84
C TYR A 122 -2.46 -14.80 7.14
N GLU A 123 -3.75 -14.46 7.07
CA GLU A 123 -4.62 -14.39 8.26
C GLU A 123 -4.74 -15.75 8.95
N SER A 124 -4.78 -16.85 8.18
CA SER A 124 -4.88 -18.22 8.74
C SER A 124 -3.68 -18.62 9.61
N ILE A 125 -2.52 -17.99 9.40
CA ILE A 125 -1.30 -18.20 10.19
C ILE A 125 -1.01 -17.03 11.16
N GLY A 126 -2.02 -16.18 11.39
CA GLY A 126 -1.97 -15.10 12.38
C GLY A 126 -1.22 -13.86 11.94
N TYR A 127 -1.07 -13.62 10.63
CA TYR A 127 -0.48 -12.41 10.09
C TYR A 127 -1.56 -11.48 9.51
N ARG A 128 -1.35 -10.16 9.61
CA ARG A 128 -2.14 -9.15 8.90
C ARG A 128 -1.43 -8.72 7.63
N VAL A 129 -2.18 -8.20 6.66
CA VAL A 129 -1.64 -7.81 5.34
C VAL A 129 -1.82 -6.31 5.11
N LEU A 130 -0.76 -5.66 4.67
CA LEU A 130 -0.75 -4.29 4.14
C LEU A 130 -0.31 -4.34 2.67
N TRP A 131 -1.02 -3.62 1.80
CA TRP A 131 -0.75 -3.65 0.36
C TRP A 131 -0.03 -2.39 -0.14
N ILE A 132 0.99 -2.56 -0.98
CA ILE A 132 1.64 -1.48 -1.72
C ILE A 132 1.31 -1.64 -3.21
N LEU A 133 0.53 -0.71 -3.75
CA LEU A 133 0.01 -0.76 -5.11
C LEU A 133 0.77 0.19 -6.02
N HIS A 134 1.36 -0.30 -7.10
CA HIS A 134 2.07 0.58 -8.03
C HIS A 134 1.09 1.35 -8.93
N GLU A 135 1.20 2.68 -8.98
CA GLU A 135 0.34 3.56 -9.81
C GLU A 135 0.36 3.27 -11.32
N LYS A 136 1.35 2.50 -11.81
CA LYS A 136 1.37 2.05 -13.21
C LYS A 136 0.21 1.09 -13.52
N SER A 137 -0.25 0.32 -12.54
CA SER A 137 -1.36 -0.63 -12.69
C SER A 137 -2.60 -0.25 -11.89
N PHE A 138 -2.39 0.47 -10.79
CA PHE A 138 -3.44 0.94 -9.89
C PHE A 138 -3.57 2.46 -9.96
N ARG A 139 -4.42 3.03 -9.10
CA ARG A 139 -4.67 4.46 -9.08
C ARG A 139 -5.09 4.98 -10.47
N LYS A 140 -5.87 4.20 -11.22
CA LYS A 140 -6.40 4.56 -12.55
C LYS A 140 -7.73 5.29 -12.47
N ARG A 141 -8.07 6.08 -13.49
CA ARG A 141 -9.35 6.83 -13.54
C ARG A 141 -10.56 5.94 -13.21
N TRP A 142 -10.51 4.68 -13.62
CA TRP A 142 -11.46 3.64 -13.26
C TRP A 142 -10.81 2.69 -12.26
N ILE A 143 -11.42 2.56 -11.08
CA ILE A 143 -10.92 1.67 -10.04
C ILE A 143 -11.12 0.21 -10.45
N SER A 144 -10.11 -0.62 -10.26
CA SER A 144 -10.23 -2.06 -10.48
C SER A 144 -11.01 -2.71 -9.33
N ALA A 145 -11.57 -3.90 -9.56
CA ALA A 145 -12.26 -4.65 -8.49
C ALA A 145 -11.33 -4.93 -7.29
N ALA A 146 -10.06 -5.23 -7.56
CA ALA A 146 -9.04 -5.44 -6.53
C ALA A 146 -8.73 -4.17 -5.73
N GLU A 147 -8.52 -3.02 -6.41
CA GLU A 147 -8.29 -1.75 -5.71
C GLU A 147 -9.52 -1.34 -4.88
N ASN A 148 -10.73 -1.54 -5.42
CA ASN A 148 -11.96 -1.23 -4.71
C ASN A 148 -12.14 -2.07 -3.44
N PHE A 149 -11.80 -3.37 -3.51
CA PHE A 149 -11.81 -4.25 -2.34
C PHE A 149 -10.83 -3.77 -1.26
N LEU A 150 -9.62 -3.35 -1.68
CA LEU A 150 -8.57 -2.87 -0.79
C LEU A 150 -8.89 -1.52 -0.14
N LEU A 151 -9.88 -0.74 -0.61
CA LEU A 151 -10.29 0.51 0.06
C LEU A 151 -10.72 0.32 1.52
N SER A 152 -11.05 -0.90 1.92
CA SER A 152 -11.41 -1.28 3.29
C SER A 152 -10.24 -1.87 4.09
N SER A 153 -9.07 -2.05 3.48
CA SER A 153 -7.88 -2.67 4.04
C SER A 153 -6.68 -1.71 4.01
N PRO A 154 -5.67 -1.89 4.88
CA PRO A 154 -4.46 -1.09 4.84
C PRO A 154 -3.77 -1.18 3.49
N HIS A 155 -3.72 -0.06 2.76
CA HIS A 155 -3.03 0.01 1.47
C HIS A 155 -2.46 1.40 1.21
N TYR A 156 -1.39 1.43 0.43
CA TYR A 156 -0.69 2.63 0.00
C TYR A 156 -0.30 2.50 -1.47
N PHE A 157 0.08 3.62 -2.08
CA PHE A 157 0.53 3.65 -3.47
C PHE A 157 2.04 3.87 -3.57
N THR A 158 2.61 3.50 -4.71
CA THR A 158 4.01 3.78 -5.04
C THR A 158 4.18 4.16 -6.50
N ASN A 159 5.14 5.06 -6.73
CA ASN A 159 5.65 5.42 -8.05
C ASN A 159 7.14 5.10 -8.23
N ILE A 160 7.72 4.32 -7.32
CA ILE A 160 9.12 3.89 -7.39
C ILE A 160 9.37 3.18 -8.71
N ASN A 161 10.31 3.70 -9.49
CA ASN A 161 10.66 3.18 -10.79
C ASN A 161 11.77 2.11 -10.69
N LYS A 162 12.18 1.57 -11.86
CA LYS A 162 13.21 0.51 -11.96
C LYS A 162 14.58 0.93 -11.44
N ASP A 163 14.84 2.24 -11.34
CA ASP A 163 16.09 2.83 -10.86
C ASP A 163 16.02 3.16 -9.36
N GLY A 164 14.95 2.77 -8.67
CA GLY A 164 14.74 3.04 -7.24
C GLY A 164 14.27 4.46 -6.93
N LYS A 165 14.03 5.30 -7.93
CA LYS A 165 13.57 6.68 -7.74
C LYS A 165 12.05 6.73 -7.61
N GLY A 166 11.56 7.44 -6.61
CA GLY A 166 10.13 7.63 -6.33
C GLY A 166 9.86 7.60 -4.83
N LYS A 167 8.62 7.39 -4.45
CA LYS A 167 8.19 7.29 -3.06
C LYS A 167 7.01 6.35 -2.90
N ILE A 168 6.85 5.83 -1.68
CA ILE A 168 5.60 5.26 -1.19
C ILE A 168 4.78 6.41 -0.62
N TYR A 169 3.49 6.44 -0.89
CA TYR A 169 2.64 7.58 -0.54
C TYR A 169 1.18 7.18 -0.30
N ASP A 170 0.48 8.05 0.44
CA ASP A 170 -0.95 8.01 0.66
C ASP A 170 -1.66 9.14 -0.11
N THR A 171 -2.96 8.99 -0.38
CA THR A 171 -3.76 9.92 -1.18
C THR A 171 -5.15 10.16 -0.59
N LEU A 172 -5.73 11.33 -0.87
CA LEU A 172 -7.12 11.66 -0.50
C LEU A 172 -8.08 11.42 -1.67
N ASP A 173 -7.83 10.35 -2.44
CA ASP A 173 -8.63 10.07 -3.63
C ASP A 173 -10.10 9.81 -3.26
N THR A 174 -11.03 10.30 -4.11
CA THR A 174 -12.48 10.06 -3.96
C THR A 174 -13.07 9.44 -5.22
N TRP A 175 -14.16 8.71 -5.05
CA TRP A 175 -14.80 7.95 -6.12
C TRP A 175 -16.32 8.18 -6.14
N ASN A 176 -16.88 8.17 -7.34
CA ASN A 176 -18.32 8.05 -7.57
C ASN A 176 -18.57 6.80 -8.42
N GLY A 177 -19.17 5.78 -7.80
CA GLY A 177 -19.14 4.42 -8.31
C GLY A 177 -17.69 3.97 -8.54
N ALA A 178 -17.40 3.43 -9.73
CA ALA A 178 -16.06 3.00 -10.10
C ALA A 178 -15.15 4.12 -10.64
N LYS A 179 -15.67 5.34 -10.82
CA LYS A 179 -14.91 6.45 -11.43
C LYS A 179 -14.25 7.29 -10.33
N ARG A 180 -12.92 7.41 -10.37
CA ARG A 180 -12.20 8.36 -9.50
C ARG A 180 -12.57 9.79 -9.90
N GLN A 181 -13.12 10.54 -8.97
CA GLN A 181 -13.57 11.92 -9.17
C GLN A 181 -12.48 12.92 -8.81
N TYR A 182 -11.82 12.70 -7.67
CA TYR A 182 -10.69 13.49 -7.23
C TYR A 182 -9.47 12.58 -7.16
N ALA A 183 -8.46 12.88 -7.98
CA ALA A 183 -7.12 12.39 -7.77
C ALA A 183 -6.39 13.51 -7.06
N SER A 184 -6.02 13.33 -5.78
CA SER A 184 -5.30 14.37 -5.07
C SER A 184 -4.04 14.73 -5.85
N PHE A 185 -3.87 16.03 -6.16
CA PHE A 185 -2.64 16.52 -6.78
C PHE A 185 -1.46 16.29 -5.84
N ARG A 186 -1.71 16.46 -4.53
CA ARG A 186 -0.76 16.18 -3.47
C ARG A 186 -0.78 14.70 -3.11
N SER A 187 0.42 14.10 -3.08
CA SER A 187 0.68 12.76 -2.54
C SER A 187 1.47 12.92 -1.24
N TYR A 188 0.99 12.30 -0.16
CA TYR A 188 1.60 12.40 1.16
C TYR A 188 2.65 11.30 1.31
N PRO A 189 3.95 11.63 1.36
CA PRO A 189 5.02 10.63 1.42
C PRO A 189 4.96 9.82 2.72
N CYS A 190 5.01 8.50 2.62
CA CYS A 190 5.09 7.59 3.76
C CYS A 190 6.56 7.28 4.05
N LEU A 191 7.25 8.19 4.72
CA LEU A 191 8.72 8.17 4.87
C LEU A 191 9.22 7.55 6.19
N GLY A 192 8.33 7.00 7.02
CA GLY A 192 8.71 6.50 8.34
C GLY A 192 8.37 5.03 8.60
N LYS A 193 8.69 4.60 9.82
CA LYS A 193 8.43 3.25 10.32
C LYS A 193 6.93 2.94 10.31
N ILE A 194 6.59 1.67 10.14
CA ILE A 194 5.22 1.21 10.34
C ILE A 194 4.95 1.12 11.85
N LYS A 195 3.86 1.75 12.29
CA LYS A 195 3.41 1.77 13.68
C LYS A 195 2.13 0.96 13.84
N ASN A 196 1.96 0.38 15.03
CA ASN A 196 0.69 -0.19 15.44
C ASN A 196 -0.14 0.90 16.13
N ARG A 197 -1.38 1.09 15.69
CA ARG A 197 -2.28 2.12 16.19
C ARG A 197 -3.06 1.59 17.40
N LYS A 198 -2.69 2.08 18.60
CA LYS A 198 -3.32 1.69 19.86
C LYS A 198 -4.66 2.38 20.15
N ARG A 199 -5.03 3.43 19.41
CA ARG A 199 -6.17 4.31 19.75
C ARG A 199 -7.12 4.51 18.56
N ARG A 200 -8.42 4.37 18.82
CA ARG A 200 -9.50 4.72 17.90
C ARG A 200 -9.62 6.24 17.81
N LEU A 201 -9.47 6.80 16.61
CA LEU A 201 -9.68 8.22 16.36
C LEU A 201 -11.19 8.50 16.29
N GLU A 202 -11.70 9.39 17.14
CA GLU A 202 -13.06 9.91 17.05
C GLU A 202 -13.09 11.04 16.02
N GLN A 203 -13.40 10.75 14.74
CA GLN A 203 -13.30 11.78 13.71
C GLN A 203 -14.41 11.76 12.66
N ASN A 204 -14.85 12.98 12.33
CA ASN A 204 -16.05 13.33 11.56
C ASN A 204 -15.82 13.41 10.03
N HIS A 205 -14.70 12.88 9.51
CA HIS A 205 -14.39 12.92 8.07
C HIS A 205 -14.40 11.52 7.44
N PRO A 206 -15.25 11.24 6.43
CA PRO A 206 -15.40 9.90 5.85
C PRO A 206 -14.10 9.25 5.35
N LEU A 207 -13.19 10.04 4.76
CA LEU A 207 -11.88 9.54 4.28
C LEU A 207 -10.91 9.16 5.40
N ILE A 208 -11.10 9.74 6.57
CA ILE A 208 -10.29 9.42 7.76
C ILE A 208 -10.90 8.23 8.48
N GLN A 209 -12.24 8.13 8.54
CA GLN A 209 -12.94 7.01 9.17
C GLN A 209 -12.56 5.65 8.59
N LYS A 210 -12.42 5.54 7.26
CA LYS A 210 -12.01 4.27 6.63
C LYS A 210 -10.63 3.78 7.11
N ARG A 211 -9.72 4.72 7.37
CA ARG A 211 -8.35 4.44 7.82
C ARG A 211 -8.22 4.34 9.33
N ALA A 212 -9.16 4.91 10.09
CA ALA A 212 -9.15 4.93 11.55
C ALA A 212 -9.17 3.52 12.17
N PHE A 213 -9.60 2.50 11.42
CA PHE A 213 -9.63 1.11 11.83
C PHE A 213 -8.39 0.30 11.40
N TRP A 214 -7.45 0.92 10.68
CA TRP A 214 -6.23 0.25 10.26
C TRP A 214 -5.32 0.05 11.46
N GLU A 215 -5.01 -1.22 11.75
CA GLU A 215 -4.12 -1.60 12.84
C GLU A 215 -2.68 -1.15 12.59
N PHE A 216 -2.25 -1.20 11.33
CA PHE A 216 -0.92 -0.79 10.88
C PHE A 216 -1.00 0.39 9.94
N HIS A 217 -0.10 1.34 10.12
CA HIS A 217 0.03 2.49 9.24
C HIS A 217 1.48 2.97 9.15
N PHE A 218 1.84 3.62 8.05
CA PHE A 218 3.12 4.30 7.96
C PHE A 218 3.13 5.54 8.83
N GLN A 219 4.27 5.82 9.46
CA GLN A 219 4.53 7.14 10.01
C GLN A 219 4.54 8.17 8.88
N GLU A 220 3.98 9.35 9.18
CA GLU A 220 3.75 10.44 8.21
C GLU A 220 2.81 10.06 7.07
N ASP A 221 1.86 9.17 7.33
CA ASP A 221 0.69 9.02 6.47
C ASP A 221 -0.36 10.12 6.72
N ILE A 222 -1.47 10.06 5.98
CA ILE A 222 -2.55 11.04 6.11
C ILE A 222 -3.12 11.11 7.54
N LEU A 223 -3.16 9.99 8.27
CA LEU A 223 -3.64 9.99 9.65
C LEU A 223 -2.68 10.73 10.57
N ASP A 224 -1.37 10.49 10.44
CA ASP A 224 -0.35 11.24 11.17
C ASP A 224 -0.42 12.74 10.88
N TYR A 225 -0.56 13.13 9.61
CA TYR A 225 -0.76 14.53 9.23
C TYR A 225 -2.04 15.11 9.82
N TYR A 226 -3.12 14.33 9.90
CA TYR A 226 -4.39 14.76 10.49
C TYR A 226 -4.27 14.98 11.99
N GLU A 227 -3.67 14.03 12.71
CA GLU A 227 -3.47 14.13 14.17
C GLU A 227 -2.62 15.34 14.57
N ARG A 228 -1.68 15.73 13.70
CA ARG A 228 -0.84 16.92 13.89
C ARG A 228 -1.51 18.22 13.45
N ALA A 229 -2.78 18.18 13.04
CA ALA A 229 -3.53 19.31 12.50
C ALA A 229 -2.76 20.04 11.37
N ASN A 230 -2.13 19.28 10.47
CA ASN A 230 -1.35 19.85 9.39
C ASN A 230 -2.23 20.71 8.46
N SER A 231 -1.87 21.99 8.30
CA SER A 231 -2.68 22.97 7.56
C SER A 231 -2.90 22.60 6.09
N ASP A 232 -1.87 22.07 5.42
CA ASP A 232 -1.98 21.60 4.03
C ASP A 232 -2.99 20.46 3.91
N LEU A 233 -2.90 19.45 4.80
CA LEU A 233 -3.86 18.34 4.81
C LEU A 233 -5.28 18.83 5.11
N LEU A 234 -5.46 19.69 6.11
CA LEU A 234 -6.77 20.22 6.47
C LEU A 234 -7.39 21.00 5.29
N GLY A 235 -6.62 21.84 4.61
CA GLY A 235 -7.06 22.54 3.40
C GLY A 235 -7.39 21.59 2.25
N ASP A 236 -6.61 20.52 2.06
CA ASP A 236 -6.92 19.50 1.05
C ASP A 236 -8.17 18.69 1.42
N LEU A 237 -8.40 18.36 2.70
CA LEU A 237 -9.62 17.72 3.18
C LEU A 237 -10.86 18.60 3.03
N GLU A 238 -10.73 19.91 3.24
CA GLU A 238 -11.79 20.88 2.96
C GLU A 238 -12.14 20.88 1.47
N ARG A 239 -11.14 20.95 0.58
CA ARG A 239 -11.36 20.89 -0.89
C ARG A 239 -12.03 19.58 -1.31
N VAL A 240 -11.64 18.47 -0.68
CA VAL A 240 -12.18 17.14 -0.94
C VAL A 240 -13.65 16.99 -0.50
N ASN A 241 -14.19 17.96 0.25
CA ASN A 241 -15.59 18.02 0.68
C ASN A 241 -16.48 19.01 -0.08
N VAL A 242 -15.93 19.93 -0.88
CA VAL A 242 -16.74 21.00 -1.52
C VAL A 242 -17.42 20.54 -2.81
N GLY A 243 -17.10 19.33 -3.31
CA GLY A 243 -17.50 18.90 -4.66
C GLY A 243 -18.63 17.88 -4.77
N ASN A 244 -18.53 16.70 -4.16
CA ASN A 244 -19.34 15.54 -4.58
C ASN A 244 -19.30 14.37 -3.58
N ILE A 245 -20.01 14.45 -2.45
CA ILE A 245 -20.28 13.25 -1.62
C ILE A 245 -21.76 12.84 -1.64
N PHE A 246 -22.68 13.67 -2.14
CA PHE A 246 -24.09 13.27 -2.25
C PHE A 246 -24.71 13.70 -3.58
N PHE A 247 -24.68 12.79 -4.55
CA PHE A 247 -25.80 12.51 -5.44
C PHE A 247 -25.73 11.04 -5.85
N ASP A 248 -25.98 10.14 -4.90
CA ASP A 248 -26.73 8.95 -5.27
C ASP A 248 -28.21 9.32 -5.15
N LYS A 249 -28.91 9.49 -6.28
CA LYS A 249 -30.36 9.75 -6.33
C LYS A 249 -31.19 8.57 -5.77
N ARG A 250 -30.56 7.55 -5.17
CA ARG A 250 -31.21 6.35 -4.64
C ARG A 250 -31.11 6.16 -3.13
N ASP A 251 -30.53 7.10 -2.38
CA ASP A 251 -30.54 7.00 -0.93
C ASP A 251 -31.79 7.68 -0.33
N LYS A 252 -32.79 6.87 0.04
CA LYS A 252 -34.11 7.33 0.54
C LYS A 252 -34.08 7.91 1.97
N ASN A 253 -32.91 8.02 2.60
CA ASN A 253 -32.77 8.36 4.01
C ASN A 253 -32.03 9.69 4.26
N PHE A 254 -32.13 10.68 3.36
CA PHE A 254 -31.60 12.02 3.61
C PHE A 254 -32.62 12.83 4.44
N SER A 255 -32.33 13.09 5.72
CA SER A 255 -33.27 13.79 6.60
C SER A 255 -33.16 15.31 6.49
N LEU A 256 -34.25 16.02 6.78
CA LEU A 256 -34.28 17.50 6.80
C LEU A 256 -33.24 18.09 7.77
N LYS A 257 -32.89 17.37 8.84
CA LYS A 257 -31.86 17.77 9.80
C LYS A 257 -30.46 17.78 9.15
N ASP A 258 -30.18 16.82 8.28
CA ASP A 258 -28.92 16.73 7.55
C ASP A 258 -28.80 17.89 6.56
N ALA A 259 -29.89 18.23 5.85
CA ALA A 259 -29.94 19.38 4.95
C ALA A 259 -29.65 20.70 5.68
N ILE A 260 -30.30 20.96 6.81
CA ILE A 260 -30.10 22.21 7.59
C ILE A 260 -28.67 22.31 8.11
N PHE A 261 -28.09 21.21 8.60
CA PHE A 261 -26.72 21.21 9.07
C PHE A 261 -25.72 21.54 7.95
N PHE A 262 -25.86 20.91 6.78
CA PHE A 262 -24.92 21.07 5.67
C PHE A 262 -25.04 22.41 4.95
N TYR A 263 -26.26 22.90 4.71
CA TYR A 263 -26.48 24.09 3.89
C TYR A 263 -26.57 25.38 4.70
N CYS A 264 -26.96 25.33 5.97
CA CYS A 264 -27.17 26.54 6.78
C CYS A 264 -26.12 26.69 7.89
N LEU A 265 -25.90 25.66 8.70
CA LEU A 265 -25.07 25.81 9.92
C LEU A 265 -23.56 25.71 9.64
N ARG A 266 -23.15 24.83 8.71
CA ARG A 266 -21.73 24.62 8.38
C ARG A 266 -21.04 25.84 7.75
N PRO A 267 -21.63 26.57 6.78
CA PRO A 267 -21.01 27.77 6.23
C PRO A 267 -20.82 28.87 7.26
N ILE A 268 -21.80 29.06 8.16
CA ILE A 268 -21.74 30.03 9.25
C ILE A 268 -20.60 29.71 10.22
N LYS A 269 -20.43 28.42 10.56
CA LYS A 269 -19.36 27.95 11.44
C LYS A 269 -17.97 28.19 10.84
N ILE A 270 -17.80 27.95 9.53
CA ILE A 270 -16.55 28.22 8.81
C ILE A 270 -16.27 29.73 8.77
N LEU A 271 -17.28 30.55 8.50
CA LEU A 271 -17.15 32.01 8.52
C LEU A 271 -16.73 32.52 9.91
N TRP A 272 -17.24 31.90 10.97
CA TRP A 272 -16.88 32.23 12.35
C TRP A 272 -15.43 31.88 12.69
N TYR A 273 -14.93 30.72 12.22
CA TYR A 273 -13.50 30.37 12.37
C TYR A 273 -12.57 31.32 11.60
N LEU A 274 -12.94 31.70 10.37
CA LEU A 274 -12.17 32.66 9.57
C LEU A 274 -12.13 34.06 10.19
N LEU A 275 -13.21 34.47 10.86
CA LEU A 275 -13.26 35.74 11.60
C LEU A 275 -12.40 35.69 12.87
N LEU A 276 -12.34 34.54 13.56
CA LEU A 276 -11.47 34.36 14.71
C LEU A 276 -9.98 34.39 14.35
N GLU A 277 -9.57 33.74 13.25
CA GLU A 277 -8.17 33.78 12.79
C GLU A 277 -7.72 35.19 12.39
N LYS A 278 -8.60 35.97 11.76
CA LYS A 278 -8.33 37.39 11.45
C LYS A 278 -8.30 38.31 12.68
N SER A 279 -8.89 37.91 13.80
CA SER A 279 -8.87 38.70 15.04
C SER A 279 -7.63 38.44 15.91
N LEU A 280 -6.85 37.40 15.57
CA LEU A 280 -5.65 36.97 16.27
C LEU A 280 -4.35 37.28 15.46
N SER A 281 -4.48 38.00 14.35
CA SER A 281 -3.39 38.52 13.51
C SER A 281 -3.41 40.05 13.49
#